data_AF-A0A093QI40-F1
#
_entry.id   AF-A0A093QI40-F1
#
_cell.length_a   1.000
_cell.length_b   1.000
_cell.length_c   1.000
_cell.angle_alpha   90.00
_cell.angle_beta   90.00
_cell.angle_gamma   90.00
#
_symmetry.space_group_name_H-M   'P 1'
#
loop_
_entity.id
_entity.type
_entity.pdbx_description
1 polymer ?
#
loop_
_entity_poly.entity_id
_entity_poly.type
_entity_poly.pdbx_seq_one_letter_code
_entity_poly.pdbx_strand_id
1 'polypeptide(L)'
;QHWLTELEILAMIFAAAVHDYEHTGTTNNFHIQTRMLLQILPFYFNTRSDVAILYNDRSVLENHHVSAAYRLMQEEEMNILANLTKDDWRELRSLVIEMVLSTDMSGHFQQIKTMRHTLQQTEGVDKAKAMSLILHAADISHPAKSWELHYRWTMALMEEFFRQGDKEAALGLQFSPLCDRKSTLVAQSQIGFIDFIVEPTFSLLTDSMEKIVMPLIEEASKSESPAFGTPSQNSLGAVSNAEAQRRPSFKSTTDGGTHTENSLATVDLTSFKDNLMKIIQANKERWKELAVEG
;
A
#
# COMPACT_ATOMS: atom_id res chain seq x y z
N GLN A 1 6.53 -3.65 -21.19
CA GLN A 1 7.28 -3.91 -19.94
C GLN A 1 6.54 -3.20 -18.82
N HIS A 2 6.29 -3.84 -17.67
CA HIS A 2 5.61 -3.18 -16.55
C HIS A 2 6.57 -2.22 -15.82
N TRP A 3 6.04 -1.23 -15.10
CA TRP A 3 6.85 -0.21 -14.44
C TRP A 3 7.69 -0.76 -13.27
N LEU A 4 7.14 -1.75 -12.55
CA LEU A 4 7.80 -2.39 -11.42
C LEU A 4 8.51 -3.68 -11.83
N THR A 5 9.68 -3.92 -11.24
CA THR A 5 10.41 -5.19 -11.34
C THR A 5 9.79 -6.24 -10.41
N GLU A 6 10.13 -7.51 -10.62
CA GLU A 6 9.67 -8.60 -9.73
C GLU A 6 10.17 -8.41 -8.29
N LEU A 7 11.40 -7.90 -8.12
CA LEU A 7 11.98 -7.60 -6.81
C LEU A 7 11.23 -6.47 -6.11
N GLU A 8 10.86 -5.41 -6.84
CA GLU A 8 10.07 -4.29 -6.31
C GLU A 8 8.67 -4.75 -5.89
N ILE A 9 8.01 -5.60 -6.69
CA ILE A 9 6.70 -6.19 -6.34
C ILE A 9 6.82 -7.06 -5.07
N LEU A 10 7.84 -7.92 -5.00
CA LEU A 10 8.10 -8.72 -3.79
C LEU A 10 8.31 -7.83 -2.57
N ALA A 11 9.10 -6.75 -2.71
CA ALA A 11 9.34 -5.80 -1.63
C ALA A 11 8.05 -5.13 -1.16
N MET A 12 7.16 -4.71 -2.07
CA MET A 12 5.88 -4.08 -1.71
C MET A 12 4.96 -5.03 -0.95
N ILE A 13 4.82 -6.26 -1.43
CA ILE A 13 3.98 -7.29 -0.77
C ILE A 13 4.55 -7.62 0.60
N PHE A 14 5.88 -7.80 0.68
CA PHE A 14 6.54 -8.10 1.95
C PHE A 14 6.41 -6.95 2.94
N ALA A 15 6.62 -5.69 2.51
CA ALA A 15 6.43 -4.51 3.34
C ALA A 15 4.99 -4.42 3.87
N ALA A 16 3.99 -4.61 3.00
CA ALA A 16 2.58 -4.63 3.41
C ALA A 16 2.29 -5.72 4.46
N ALA A 17 2.89 -6.90 4.32
CA ALA A 17 2.71 -8.00 5.27
C ALA A 17 3.31 -7.72 6.65
N VAL A 18 4.42 -6.97 6.72
CA VAL A 18 5.16 -6.74 7.98
C VAL A 18 4.96 -5.36 8.59
N HIS A 19 4.27 -4.43 7.91
CA HIS A 19 4.27 -3.01 8.30
C HIS A 19 3.79 -2.73 9.73
N ASP A 20 2.93 -3.58 10.29
CA ASP A 20 2.37 -3.48 11.66
C ASP A 20 2.73 -4.69 12.57
N TYR A 21 3.77 -5.45 12.22
CA TYR A 21 4.14 -6.67 12.95
C TYR A 21 4.48 -6.40 14.43
N GLU A 22 3.78 -7.09 15.35
CA GLU A 22 3.86 -6.87 16.81
C GLU A 22 3.37 -5.50 17.31
N HIS A 23 2.46 -4.84 16.58
CA HIS A 23 1.79 -3.63 17.07
C HIS A 23 1.16 -3.83 18.45
N THR A 24 1.32 -2.84 19.34
CA THR A 24 0.92 -2.96 20.77
C THR A 24 -0.51 -2.51 21.05
N GLY A 25 -1.21 -2.06 20.00
CA GLY A 25 -2.52 -1.43 20.10
C GLY A 25 -2.48 -0.07 20.78
N THR A 26 -1.36 0.66 20.65
CA THR A 26 -1.14 2.00 21.21
C THR A 26 -0.20 2.79 20.32
N THR A 27 -0.36 4.10 20.22
CA THR A 27 0.39 4.96 19.30
C THR A 27 1.85 5.21 19.72
N ASN A 28 2.67 5.68 18.78
CA ASN A 28 4.03 6.17 19.04
C ASN A 28 4.08 7.19 20.19
N ASN A 29 3.13 8.12 20.25
CA ASN A 29 3.05 9.13 21.31
C ASN A 29 2.83 8.49 22.70
N PHE A 30 2.01 7.44 22.80
CA PHE A 30 1.82 6.72 24.06
C PHE A 30 3.12 6.08 24.55
N HIS A 31 3.90 5.46 23.66
CA HIS A 31 5.22 4.90 23.99
C HIS A 31 6.21 5.96 24.48
N ILE A 32 6.23 7.13 23.84
CA ILE A 32 7.11 8.25 24.23
C ILE A 32 6.68 8.84 25.58
N GLN A 33 5.38 9.05 25.81
CA GLN A 33 4.88 9.61 27.07
C GLN A 33 5.11 8.65 28.25
N THR A 34 4.84 7.36 28.06
CA THR A 34 5.03 6.36 29.12
C THR A 34 6.51 6.15 29.46
N ARG A 35 7.42 6.34 28.49
CA ARG A 35 8.88 6.40 28.76
C ARG A 35 9.25 7.54 29.71
N MET A 36 8.70 8.74 29.51
CA MET A 36 8.98 9.88 30.40
C MET A 36 8.55 9.59 31.84
N LEU A 37 7.43 8.92 32.04
CA LEU A 37 6.97 8.50 33.37
C LEU A 37 7.91 7.48 34.02
N LEU A 38 8.47 6.56 33.24
CA LEU A 38 9.40 5.52 33.71
C LEU A 38 10.74 6.08 34.21
N GLN A 39 11.22 7.20 33.67
CA GLN A 39 12.39 7.89 34.21
C GLN A 39 12.14 8.50 35.60
N ILE A 40 10.89 8.79 35.94
CA ILE A 40 10.50 9.43 37.20
C ILE A 40 10.06 8.37 38.24
N LEU A 41 9.46 7.26 37.80
CA LEU A 41 8.95 6.18 38.67
C LEU A 41 9.30 4.78 38.13
N PRO A 42 10.58 4.35 38.22
CA PRO A 42 11.07 3.11 37.60
C PRO A 42 10.49 1.81 38.18
N PHE A 43 9.86 1.87 39.36
CA PHE A 43 9.40 0.69 40.09
C PHE A 43 7.98 0.22 39.71
N TYR A 44 7.22 1.01 38.95
CA TYR A 44 5.78 0.80 38.73
C TYR A 44 5.39 0.29 37.34
N PHE A 45 6.35 0.13 36.43
CA PHE A 45 6.02 -0.02 35.01
C PHE A 45 6.77 -1.16 34.34
N ASN A 46 5.99 -2.12 33.83
CA ASN A 46 6.44 -3.22 32.98
C ASN A 46 5.81 -3.07 31.59
N THR A 47 5.82 -1.85 31.05
CA THR A 47 5.39 -1.57 29.68
C THR A 47 6.61 -1.62 28.77
N ARG A 48 6.46 -2.18 27.56
CA ARG A 48 7.48 -2.31 26.50
C ARG A 48 8.01 -0.95 25.95
N SER A 49 8.09 0.08 26.79
CA SER A 49 8.65 1.40 26.49
C SER A 49 10.15 1.38 26.15
N ASP A 50 10.82 0.24 26.31
CA ASP A 50 12.18 -0.02 25.81
C ASP A 50 12.30 0.29 24.31
N VAL A 51 11.21 0.11 23.56
CA VAL A 51 11.16 0.36 22.12
C VAL A 51 11.34 1.85 21.80
N ALA A 52 10.74 2.76 22.59
CA ALA A 52 10.91 4.21 22.39
C ALA A 52 12.33 4.68 22.72
N ILE A 53 12.98 4.07 23.72
CA ILE A 53 14.40 4.31 24.02
C ILE A 53 15.28 3.82 22.87
N LEU A 54 15.05 2.58 22.43
CA LEU A 54 15.84 1.93 21.38
C LEU A 54 15.83 2.75 20.07
N TYR A 55 14.68 3.33 19.72
CA TYR A 55 14.50 4.10 18.48
C TYR A 55 14.52 5.62 18.68
N ASN A 56 14.93 6.09 19.86
CA ASN A 56 15.16 7.51 20.13
C ASN A 56 13.94 8.40 19.75
N ASP A 57 12.75 7.94 20.09
CA ASP A 57 11.46 8.63 19.84
C ASP A 57 11.12 8.90 18.36
N ARG A 58 11.81 8.25 17.41
CA ARG A 58 11.56 8.40 15.96
C ARG A 58 10.90 7.16 15.40
N SER A 59 9.69 7.31 14.83
CA SER A 59 8.93 6.24 14.16
C SER A 59 9.05 4.92 14.92
N VAL A 60 8.67 4.96 16.20
CA VAL A 60 9.07 3.97 17.21
C VAL A 60 8.54 2.59 16.85
N LEU A 61 7.27 2.52 16.48
CA LEU A 61 6.58 1.30 16.09
C LEU A 61 7.03 0.85 14.71
N GLU A 62 7.14 1.75 13.73
CA GLU A 62 7.52 1.40 12.36
C GLU A 62 8.94 0.82 12.30
N ASN A 63 9.87 1.39 13.07
CA ASN A 63 11.20 0.80 13.27
C ASN A 63 11.14 -0.58 13.95
N HIS A 64 10.25 -0.76 14.93
CA HIS A 64 10.04 -2.05 15.59
C HIS A 64 9.56 -3.10 14.61
N HIS A 65 8.50 -2.82 13.85
CA HIS A 65 7.88 -3.73 12.89
C HIS A 65 8.89 -4.32 11.92
N VAL A 66 9.66 -3.45 11.25
CA VAL A 66 10.67 -3.88 10.28
C VAL A 66 11.83 -4.60 10.95
N SER A 67 12.32 -4.12 12.09
CA SER A 67 13.45 -4.72 12.82
C SER A 67 13.10 -6.11 13.34
N ALA A 68 11.91 -6.28 13.92
CA ALA A 68 11.42 -7.54 14.46
C ALA A 68 11.19 -8.58 13.34
N ALA A 69 10.59 -8.16 12.21
CA ALA A 69 10.40 -9.04 11.06
C ALA A 69 11.74 -9.57 10.49
N TYR A 70 12.75 -8.70 10.35
CA TYR A 70 14.08 -9.13 9.91
C TYR A 70 14.83 -9.97 10.95
N ARG A 71 14.59 -9.74 12.24
CA ARG A 71 15.15 -10.59 13.31
C ARG A 71 14.59 -12.00 13.24
N LEU A 72 13.27 -12.15 13.02
CA LEU A 72 12.64 -13.44 12.85
C LEU A 72 13.26 -14.25 11.69
N MET A 73 13.55 -13.58 10.57
CA MET A 73 14.20 -14.21 9.41
C MET A 73 15.70 -14.51 9.61
N GLN A 74 16.28 -14.26 10.79
CA GLN A 74 17.61 -14.78 11.11
C GLN A 74 17.58 -16.28 11.42
N GLU A 75 16.41 -16.82 11.78
CA GLU A 75 16.19 -18.26 11.88
C GLU A 75 16.11 -18.86 10.47
N GLU A 76 16.94 -19.87 10.19
CA GLU A 76 17.10 -20.44 8.84
C GLU A 76 15.77 -20.96 8.27
N GLU A 77 14.94 -21.56 9.12
CA GLU A 77 13.61 -22.09 8.76
C GLU A 77 12.60 -21.00 8.39
N MET A 78 12.81 -19.76 8.86
CA MET A 78 11.91 -18.62 8.66
C MET A 78 12.41 -17.67 7.55
N ASN A 79 13.61 -17.91 7.01
CA ASN A 79 14.22 -17.02 6.02
C ASN A 79 13.69 -17.25 4.60
N ILE A 80 12.55 -16.68 4.28
CA ILE A 80 11.94 -16.73 2.94
C ILE A 80 12.79 -16.04 1.85
N LEU A 81 13.80 -15.25 2.24
CA LEU A 81 14.67 -14.47 1.36
C LEU A 81 16.05 -15.11 1.16
N ALA A 82 16.27 -16.34 1.65
CA ALA A 82 17.58 -16.99 1.68
C ALA A 82 18.24 -17.16 0.30
N ASN A 83 17.44 -17.29 -0.76
CA ASN A 83 17.91 -17.52 -2.13
C ASN A 83 18.17 -16.25 -2.93
N LEU A 84 17.92 -15.06 -2.37
CA LEU A 84 18.23 -13.80 -3.05
C LEU A 84 19.75 -13.60 -3.14
N THR A 85 20.18 -12.96 -4.23
CA THR A 85 21.57 -12.50 -4.30
C THR A 85 21.81 -11.42 -3.25
N LYS A 86 23.09 -11.16 -2.92
CA LYS A 86 23.43 -10.13 -1.93
C LYS A 86 22.99 -8.73 -2.35
N ASP A 87 22.98 -8.46 -3.65
CA ASP A 87 22.59 -7.16 -4.18
C ASP A 87 21.06 -7.01 -4.15
N ASP A 88 20.32 -8.03 -4.61
CA ASP A 88 18.84 -8.05 -4.53
C ASP A 88 18.35 -7.94 -3.08
N TRP A 89 19.01 -8.63 -2.15
CA TRP A 89 18.66 -8.56 -0.72
C TRP A 89 18.86 -7.15 -0.15
N ARG A 90 19.94 -6.47 -0.53
CA ARG A 90 20.22 -5.09 -0.08
C ARG A 90 19.19 -4.12 -0.64
N GLU A 91 18.85 -4.26 -1.92
CA GLU A 91 17.84 -3.43 -2.57
C GLU A 91 16.46 -3.65 -1.94
N LEU A 92 16.00 -4.90 -1.85
CA LEU A 92 14.72 -5.25 -1.20
C LEU A 92 14.68 -4.72 0.22
N ARG A 93 15.75 -4.90 1.00
CA ARG A 93 15.80 -4.39 2.38
C ARG A 93 15.67 -2.88 2.44
N SER A 94 16.36 -2.15 1.55
CA SER A 94 16.27 -0.70 1.50
C SER A 94 14.84 -0.24 1.19
N LEU A 95 14.21 -0.86 0.19
CA LEU A 95 12.83 -0.55 -0.22
C LEU A 95 11.83 -0.82 0.89
N VAL A 96 11.92 -1.99 1.54
CA VAL A 96 11.00 -2.38 2.63
C VAL A 96 11.12 -1.43 3.82
N ILE A 97 12.34 -1.06 4.22
CA ILE A 97 12.54 -0.10 5.32
C ILE A 97 11.92 1.26 4.96
N GLU A 98 12.16 1.78 3.76
CA GLU A 98 11.60 3.06 3.35
C GLU A 98 10.07 3.04 3.31
N MET A 99 9.48 1.98 2.77
CA MET A 99 8.03 1.82 2.68
C MET A 99 7.38 1.72 4.06
N VAL A 100 7.90 0.85 4.95
CA VAL A 100 7.33 0.68 6.30
C VAL A 100 7.51 1.94 7.14
N LEU A 101 8.66 2.61 7.10
CA LEU A 101 8.81 3.89 7.81
C LEU A 101 7.90 5.00 7.27
N SER A 102 7.46 4.88 6.02
CA SER A 102 6.54 5.83 5.39
C SER A 102 5.08 5.65 5.79
N THR A 103 4.71 4.59 6.53
CA THR A 103 3.37 4.44 7.11
C THR A 103 3.19 5.26 8.39
N ASP A 104 4.28 5.79 8.97
CA ASP A 104 4.22 6.68 10.13
C ASP A 104 3.40 7.95 9.79
N MET A 105 2.22 8.05 10.42
CA MET A 105 1.28 9.15 10.20
C MET A 105 1.84 10.53 10.54
N SER A 106 2.92 10.64 11.35
CA SER A 106 3.60 11.91 11.59
C SER A 106 4.27 12.48 10.32
N GLY A 107 4.65 11.61 9.38
CA GLY A 107 5.24 11.97 8.09
C GLY A 107 4.22 12.25 6.99
N HIS A 108 2.94 11.93 7.19
CA HIS A 108 1.89 11.95 6.15
C HIS A 108 1.87 13.24 5.32
N PHE A 109 1.73 14.41 5.95
CA PHE A 109 1.63 15.67 5.21
C PHE A 109 2.91 16.03 4.45
N GLN A 110 4.06 15.66 5.00
CA GLN A 110 5.34 15.87 4.33
C GLN A 110 5.47 14.95 3.12
N GLN A 111 5.05 13.69 3.23
CA GLN A 111 5.01 12.74 2.12
C GLN A 111 4.10 13.24 0.99
N ILE A 112 2.86 13.64 1.30
CA ILE A 112 1.90 14.21 0.34
C ILE A 112 2.47 15.45 -0.36
N LYS A 113 3.09 16.35 0.40
CA LYS A 113 3.70 17.58 -0.14
C LYS A 113 4.86 17.25 -1.09
N THR A 114 5.76 16.36 -0.67
CA THR A 114 6.92 15.94 -1.46
C THR A 114 6.48 15.29 -2.77
N MET A 115 5.54 14.34 -2.71
CA MET A 115 5.08 13.64 -3.90
C MET A 115 4.33 14.58 -4.87
N ARG A 116 3.48 15.48 -4.36
CA ARG A 116 2.84 16.51 -5.20
C ARG A 116 3.87 17.39 -5.91
N HIS A 117 4.96 17.76 -5.23
CA HIS A 117 6.05 18.51 -5.87
C HIS A 117 6.75 17.69 -6.95
N THR A 118 7.06 16.41 -6.70
CA THR A 118 7.67 15.50 -7.68
C THR A 118 6.79 15.33 -8.93
N LEU A 119 5.46 15.27 -8.78
CA LEU A 119 4.56 15.20 -9.94
C LEU A 119 4.58 16.46 -10.82
N GLN A 120 4.94 17.62 -10.27
CA GLN A 120 5.07 18.86 -11.05
C GLN A 120 6.40 18.98 -11.80
N GLN A 121 7.43 18.24 -11.38
CA GLN A 121 8.72 18.23 -12.07
C GLN A 121 8.64 17.42 -13.37
N THR A 122 9.50 17.77 -14.33
CA THR A 122 9.67 17.02 -15.59
C THR A 122 10.45 15.71 -15.40
N GLU A 123 11.14 15.58 -14.28
CA GLU A 123 11.82 14.35 -13.90
C GLU A 123 10.79 13.23 -13.64
N GLY A 124 11.19 11.98 -13.94
CA GLY A 124 10.37 10.81 -13.69
C GLY A 124 10.01 10.66 -12.22
N VAL A 125 8.94 9.91 -11.93
CA VAL A 125 8.54 9.63 -10.55
C VAL A 125 9.55 8.66 -9.92
N ASP A 126 10.10 9.05 -8.77
CA ASP A 126 10.92 8.17 -7.94
C ASP A 126 10.11 6.94 -7.50
N LYS A 127 10.59 5.75 -7.86
CA LYS A 127 9.87 4.50 -7.59
C LYS A 127 9.70 4.24 -6.09
N ALA A 128 10.72 4.47 -5.28
CA ALA A 128 10.65 4.20 -3.84
C ALA A 128 9.60 5.09 -3.17
N LYS A 129 9.52 6.37 -3.57
CA LYS A 129 8.47 7.29 -3.10
C LYS A 129 7.07 6.89 -3.57
N ALA A 130 6.92 6.44 -4.80
CA ALA A 130 5.64 5.98 -5.31
C ALA A 130 5.16 4.71 -4.59
N MET A 131 6.06 3.72 -4.41
CA MET A 131 5.75 2.50 -3.67
C MET A 131 5.39 2.79 -2.20
N SER A 132 6.09 3.74 -1.58
CA SER A 132 5.79 4.23 -0.24
C SER A 132 4.41 4.91 -0.16
N LEU A 133 4.04 5.73 -1.14
CA LEU A 133 2.70 6.31 -1.22
C LEU A 133 1.63 5.23 -1.43
N ILE A 134 1.89 4.22 -2.27
CA ILE A 134 0.96 3.12 -2.52
C ILE A 134 0.71 2.33 -1.24
N LEU A 135 1.77 1.98 -0.49
CA LEU A 135 1.61 1.29 0.79
C LEU A 135 0.84 2.15 1.79
N HIS A 136 1.20 3.43 1.92
CA HIS A 136 0.51 4.35 2.82
C HIS A 136 -0.97 4.48 2.50
N ALA A 137 -1.30 4.66 1.21
CA ALA A 137 -2.69 4.74 0.76
C ALA A 137 -3.46 3.43 1.02
N ALA A 138 -2.79 2.28 0.86
CA ALA A 138 -3.38 0.97 1.15
C ALA A 138 -3.70 0.80 2.65
N ASP A 139 -2.80 1.26 3.51
CA ASP A 139 -2.94 1.25 4.97
C ASP A 139 -4.18 2.05 5.42
N ILE A 140 -4.32 3.29 4.94
CA ILE A 140 -5.48 4.14 5.25
C ILE A 140 -6.72 3.89 4.35
N SER A 141 -6.81 2.75 3.66
CA SER A 141 -7.76 2.55 2.56
C SER A 141 -9.17 2.11 2.96
N HIS A 142 -9.46 1.87 4.24
CA HIS A 142 -10.77 1.39 4.68
C HIS A 142 -11.95 2.33 4.30
N PRO A 143 -11.82 3.67 4.21
CA PRO A 143 -12.90 4.56 3.75
C PRO A 143 -13.15 4.50 2.24
N ALA A 144 -12.25 3.86 1.49
CA ALA A 144 -12.39 3.58 0.07
C ALA A 144 -12.91 2.15 -0.21
N LYS A 145 -13.56 1.52 0.78
CA LYS A 145 -14.21 0.20 0.66
C LYS A 145 -15.73 0.33 0.83
N SER A 146 -16.47 -0.78 0.66
CA SER A 146 -17.91 -0.77 0.94
C SER A 146 -18.20 -0.31 2.36
N TRP A 147 -19.38 0.28 2.57
CA TRP A 147 -19.77 0.84 3.86
C TRP A 147 -19.62 -0.16 5.01
N GLU A 148 -19.99 -1.42 4.80
CA GLU A 148 -19.95 -2.47 5.82
C GLU A 148 -18.52 -2.74 6.29
N LEU A 149 -17.57 -2.79 5.35
CA LEU A 149 -16.15 -2.97 5.65
C LEU A 149 -15.59 -1.70 6.31
N HIS A 150 -15.89 -0.54 5.75
CA HIS A 150 -15.43 0.74 6.27
C HIS A 150 -15.86 0.93 7.73
N TYR A 151 -17.16 0.79 8.01
CA TYR A 151 -17.74 0.93 9.34
C TYR A 151 -17.14 -0.06 10.33
N ARG A 152 -16.97 -1.33 9.93
CA ARG A 152 -16.34 -2.36 10.76
C ARG A 152 -14.91 -1.97 11.16
N TRP A 153 -14.10 -1.52 10.21
CA TRP A 153 -12.73 -1.08 10.47
C TRP A 153 -12.69 0.16 11.36
N THR A 154 -13.57 1.13 11.11
CA THR A 154 -13.70 2.31 11.98
C THR A 154 -14.01 1.91 13.41
N MET A 155 -14.99 1.02 13.64
CA MET A 155 -15.32 0.59 15.00
C MET A 155 -14.18 -0.17 15.68
N ALA A 156 -13.45 -1.01 14.95
CA ALA A 156 -12.28 -1.71 15.48
C ALA A 156 -11.18 -0.73 15.92
N LEU A 157 -10.88 0.27 15.09
CA LEU A 157 -9.87 1.29 15.40
C LEU A 157 -10.30 2.18 16.59
N MET A 158 -11.57 2.57 16.65
CA MET A 158 -12.08 3.37 17.78
C MET A 158 -11.98 2.60 19.10
N GLU A 159 -12.33 1.31 19.11
CA GLU A 159 -12.16 0.48 20.32
C GLU A 159 -10.69 0.37 20.73
N GLU A 160 -9.74 0.32 19.80
CA GLU A 160 -8.32 0.36 20.11
C GLU A 160 -7.89 1.70 20.75
N PHE A 161 -8.31 2.84 20.18
CA PHE A 161 -8.06 4.16 20.76
C PHE A 161 -8.69 4.30 22.15
N PHE A 162 -9.89 3.77 22.36
CA PHE A 162 -10.54 3.80 23.66
C PHE A 162 -9.82 2.94 24.70
N ARG A 163 -9.28 1.77 24.30
CA ARG A 163 -8.42 0.97 25.18
C ARG A 163 -7.12 1.69 25.53
N GLN A 164 -6.55 2.45 24.60
CA GLN A 164 -5.41 3.32 24.91
C GLN A 164 -5.83 4.40 25.91
N GLY A 165 -6.97 5.07 25.72
CA GLY A 165 -7.47 6.07 26.65
C GLY A 165 -7.70 5.52 28.05
N ASP A 166 -8.26 4.32 28.17
CA ASP A 166 -8.42 3.67 29.48
C ASP A 166 -7.05 3.43 30.16
N LYS A 167 -6.02 3.06 29.39
CA LYS A 167 -4.64 2.97 29.90
C LYS A 167 -4.13 4.34 30.32
N GLU A 168 -4.31 5.39 29.51
CA GLU A 168 -3.89 6.76 29.84
C GLU A 168 -4.53 7.23 31.15
N ALA A 169 -5.84 7.02 31.32
CA ALA A 169 -6.56 7.35 32.54
C ALA A 169 -6.03 6.58 33.77
N ALA A 170 -5.76 5.28 33.63
CA ALA A 170 -5.19 4.47 34.70
C ALA A 170 -3.78 4.92 35.11
N LEU A 171 -3.04 5.54 34.18
CA LEU A 171 -1.71 6.10 34.43
C LEU A 171 -1.73 7.57 34.87
N GLY A 172 -2.92 8.18 34.98
CA GLY A 172 -3.05 9.61 35.29
C GLY A 172 -2.55 10.52 34.16
N LEU A 173 -2.46 10.02 32.93
CA LEU A 173 -2.13 10.81 31.75
C LEU A 173 -3.36 11.54 31.21
N GLN A 174 -3.12 12.62 30.46
CA GLN A 174 -4.19 13.25 29.67
C GLN A 174 -4.57 12.32 28.52
N PHE A 175 -5.86 12.26 28.20
CA PHE A 175 -6.33 11.50 27.04
C PHE A 175 -5.73 12.06 25.76
N SER A 176 -5.15 11.17 24.94
CA SER A 176 -4.79 11.50 23.57
C SER A 176 -6.06 11.82 22.76
N PRO A 177 -5.94 12.61 21.66
CA PRO A 177 -7.06 12.86 20.77
C PRO A 177 -7.78 11.57 20.38
N LEU A 178 -9.12 11.59 20.38
CA LEU A 178 -9.99 10.46 20.03
C LEU A 178 -9.94 9.25 20.99
N CYS A 179 -9.15 9.30 22.06
CA CYS A 179 -9.00 8.16 22.99
C CYS A 179 -10.01 8.17 24.14
N ASP A 180 -10.75 9.26 24.36
CA ASP A 180 -11.82 9.31 25.36
C ASP A 180 -13.15 8.81 24.77
N ARG A 181 -13.55 7.59 25.15
CA ARG A 181 -14.81 6.95 24.73
C ARG A 181 -16.08 7.71 25.13
N LYS A 182 -16.00 8.67 26.05
CA LYS A 182 -17.16 9.45 26.53
C LYS A 182 -17.41 10.72 25.75
N SER A 183 -16.38 11.29 25.13
CA SER A 183 -16.45 12.58 24.43
C SER A 183 -16.16 12.49 22.94
N THR A 184 -15.65 11.35 22.45
CA THR A 184 -15.29 11.17 21.05
C THR A 184 -16.52 11.13 20.14
N LEU A 185 -16.58 12.09 19.23
CA LEU A 185 -17.59 12.19 18.18
C LEU A 185 -17.10 11.43 16.94
N VAL A 186 -17.44 10.14 16.85
CA VAL A 186 -16.88 9.23 15.83
C VAL A 186 -17.23 9.69 14.40
N ALA A 187 -18.50 10.02 14.14
CA ALA A 187 -18.95 10.40 12.80
C ALA A 187 -18.24 11.66 12.29
N GLN A 188 -18.16 12.70 13.12
CA GLN A 188 -17.47 13.95 12.80
C GLN A 188 -15.97 13.72 12.58
N SER A 189 -15.36 12.86 13.40
CA SER A 189 -13.94 12.51 13.27
C SER A 189 -13.66 11.77 11.96
N GLN A 190 -14.53 10.85 11.54
CA GLN A 190 -14.39 10.15 10.25
C GLN A 190 -14.61 11.06 9.04
N ILE A 191 -15.56 12.00 9.11
CA ILE A 191 -15.73 13.02 8.06
C ILE A 191 -14.43 13.83 7.91
N GLY A 192 -13.85 14.30 9.03
CA GLY A 192 -12.58 15.02 9.00
C GLY A 192 -11.43 14.17 8.46
N PHE A 193 -11.34 12.90 8.87
CA PHE A 193 -10.32 11.98 8.35
C PHE A 193 -10.44 11.78 6.83
N ILE A 194 -11.66 11.63 6.32
CA ILE A 194 -11.91 11.51 4.88
C ILE A 194 -11.44 12.78 4.14
N ASP A 195 -11.87 13.95 4.60
CA ASP A 195 -11.64 15.23 3.91
C ASP A 195 -10.17 15.65 3.91
N PHE A 196 -9.48 15.44 5.04
CA PHE A 196 -8.14 16.01 5.24
C PHE A 196 -7.01 15.01 5.00
N ILE A 197 -7.28 13.71 5.03
CA ILE A 197 -6.25 12.66 4.93
C ILE A 197 -6.52 11.75 3.73
N VAL A 198 -7.70 11.13 3.66
CA VAL A 198 -7.99 10.08 2.68
C VAL A 198 -8.15 10.64 1.27
N GLU A 199 -9.07 11.60 1.07
CA GLU A 199 -9.32 12.21 -0.24
C GLU A 199 -8.03 12.80 -0.86
N PRO A 200 -7.22 13.61 -0.14
CA PRO A 200 -5.97 14.13 -0.69
C PRO A 200 -4.96 13.04 -1.07
N THR A 201 -4.91 11.94 -0.31
CA THR A 201 -3.99 10.82 -0.58
C THR A 201 -4.39 10.07 -1.82
N PHE A 202 -5.67 9.68 -1.93
CA PHE A 202 -6.15 8.92 -3.07
C PHE A 202 -6.17 9.75 -4.34
N SER A 203 -6.46 11.06 -4.27
CA SER A 203 -6.30 11.96 -5.41
C SER A 203 -4.86 11.99 -5.91
N LEU A 204 -3.90 12.16 -5.00
CA LEU A 204 -2.48 12.18 -5.35
C LEU A 204 -1.99 10.85 -5.90
N LEU A 205 -2.48 9.74 -5.35
CA LEU A 205 -2.19 8.39 -5.84
C LEU A 205 -2.69 8.21 -7.27
N THR A 206 -3.92 8.61 -7.56
CA THR A 206 -4.48 8.51 -8.92
C THR A 206 -3.71 9.38 -9.92
N ASP A 207 -3.36 10.62 -9.54
CA ASP A 207 -2.58 11.51 -10.41
C ASP A 207 -1.16 10.96 -10.66
N SER A 208 -0.56 10.31 -9.65
CA SER A 208 0.72 9.62 -9.78
C SER A 208 0.62 8.44 -10.74
N MET A 209 -0.42 7.63 -10.59
CA MET A 209 -0.65 6.46 -11.43
C MET A 209 -0.91 6.86 -12.89
N GLU A 210 -1.68 7.91 -13.14
CA GLU A 210 -1.88 8.47 -14.49
C GLU A 210 -0.53 8.86 -15.11
N LYS A 211 0.31 9.62 -14.39
CA LYS A 211 1.63 10.06 -14.89
C LYS A 211 2.59 8.89 -15.18
N ILE A 212 2.50 7.80 -14.41
CA ILE A 212 3.36 6.61 -14.57
C ILE A 212 2.86 5.69 -15.67
N VAL A 213 1.54 5.43 -15.70
CA VAL A 213 0.94 4.36 -16.51
C VAL A 213 0.56 4.85 -17.92
N MET A 214 0.15 6.11 -18.10
CA MET A 214 -0.24 6.63 -19.42
C MET A 214 0.87 6.50 -20.48
N PRO A 215 2.15 6.87 -20.21
CA PRO A 215 3.21 6.69 -21.20
C PRO A 215 3.44 5.23 -21.59
N LEU A 216 3.27 4.30 -20.64
CA LEU A 216 3.42 2.87 -20.87
C LEU A 216 2.26 2.31 -21.72
N ILE A 217 1.03 2.80 -21.50
CA ILE A 217 -0.14 2.46 -22.32
C ILE A 217 0.07 2.93 -23.77
N GLU A 218 0.54 4.16 -23.95
CA GLU A 218 0.81 4.71 -25.28
C GLU A 218 1.89 3.92 -26.03
N GLU A 219 2.96 3.52 -25.33
CA GLU A 219 4.03 2.71 -25.92
C GLU A 219 3.53 1.31 -26.30
N ALA A 220 2.78 0.66 -25.41
CA ALA A 220 2.16 -0.64 -25.69
C ALA A 220 1.21 -0.57 -26.90
N SER A 221 0.36 0.46 -26.97
CA SER A 221 -0.60 0.66 -28.07
C SER A 221 0.09 0.89 -29.42
N LYS A 222 1.24 1.57 -29.43
CA LYS A 222 2.05 1.76 -30.65
C LYS A 222 2.67 0.44 -31.12
N SER A 223 3.08 -0.43 -30.18
CA SER A 223 3.66 -1.74 -30.51
C SER A 223 2.65 -2.76 -31.05
N GLU A 224 1.36 -2.60 -30.75
CA GLU A 224 0.27 -3.45 -31.26
C GLU A 224 -0.28 -3.02 -32.63
N SER A 225 0.10 -1.85 -33.15
CA SER A 225 -0.26 -1.44 -34.52
C SER A 225 0.66 -2.14 -35.54
N PRO A 226 0.13 -2.97 -36.47
CA PRO A 226 0.97 -3.66 -37.44
C PRO A 226 1.55 -2.63 -38.41
N ALA A 227 2.89 -2.57 -38.46
CA ALA A 227 3.60 -1.91 -39.53
C ALA A 227 3.06 -2.43 -40.87
N PHE A 228 2.39 -1.55 -41.63
CA PHE A 228 1.90 -1.84 -42.97
C PHE A 228 3.11 -1.92 -43.92
N GLY A 229 3.89 -3.00 -43.76
CA GLY A 229 4.99 -3.38 -44.63
C GLY A 229 4.41 -4.05 -45.87
N THR A 230 4.41 -3.32 -46.97
CA THR A 230 4.15 -3.84 -48.31
C THR A 230 5.17 -4.94 -48.64
N PRO A 231 4.76 -6.03 -49.31
CA PRO A 231 5.65 -6.61 -50.32
C PRO A 231 4.96 -6.65 -51.69
N SER A 232 5.73 -6.16 -52.66
CA SER A 232 5.47 -6.15 -54.10
C SER A 232 5.25 -7.56 -54.68
N GLN A 233 4.47 -7.61 -55.75
CA GLN A 233 4.17 -8.78 -56.56
C GLN A 233 5.40 -9.32 -57.33
N ASN A 234 5.47 -10.65 -57.46
CA ASN A 234 5.61 -11.43 -58.71
C ASN A 234 6.57 -12.62 -58.57
N SER A 235 6.06 -13.84 -58.78
CA SER A 235 6.37 -14.69 -59.95
C SER A 235 5.99 -16.17 -59.72
N LEU A 236 5.37 -16.74 -60.74
CA LEU A 236 4.90 -18.12 -60.87
C LEU A 236 6.06 -19.12 -61.06
N GLY A 237 5.85 -20.37 -60.61
CA GLY A 237 6.68 -21.51 -60.98
C GLY A 237 6.29 -22.79 -60.24
N ALA A 238 5.44 -23.61 -60.87
CA ALA A 238 5.01 -24.92 -60.39
C ALA A 238 6.01 -26.03 -60.79
N VAL A 239 6.29 -27.01 -59.91
CA VAL A 239 6.50 -28.44 -60.25
C VAL A 239 6.16 -29.32 -59.02
N SER A 240 5.56 -30.48 -59.31
CA SER A 240 4.90 -31.49 -58.48
C SER A 240 5.76 -32.71 -58.05
N ASN A 241 5.16 -33.54 -57.16
CA ASN A 241 5.41 -34.97 -56.78
C ASN A 241 6.52 -35.26 -55.73
N ALA A 242 6.38 -36.17 -54.74
CA ALA A 242 5.40 -37.23 -54.43
C ALA A 242 5.37 -37.63 -52.93
N GLU A 243 4.25 -38.25 -52.53
CA GLU A 243 3.95 -39.29 -51.49
C GLU A 243 5.07 -39.83 -50.57
N ALA A 244 4.85 -40.34 -49.35
CA ALA A 244 3.70 -40.52 -48.45
C ALA A 244 4.22 -41.14 -47.13
N GLN A 245 3.67 -40.78 -45.96
CA GLN A 245 3.45 -41.75 -44.88
C GLN A 245 2.43 -41.21 -43.85
N ARG A 246 1.37 -41.99 -43.64
CA ARG A 246 0.19 -41.67 -42.82
C ARG A 246 0.27 -42.35 -41.44
N ARG A 247 0.01 -41.53 -40.39
CA ARG A 247 -0.98 -41.70 -39.28
C ARG A 247 -0.69 -42.71 -38.13
N PRO A 248 -1.31 -42.52 -36.92
CA PRO A 248 -2.56 -41.80 -36.65
C PRO A 248 -2.62 -40.79 -35.49
N SER A 249 -3.70 -40.01 -35.53
CA SER A 249 -4.21 -39.05 -34.57
C SER A 249 -4.41 -39.60 -33.16
N PHE A 250 -4.08 -38.77 -32.18
CA PHE A 250 -4.91 -38.55 -30.99
C PHE A 250 -5.38 -37.09 -30.98
N LYS A 251 -6.70 -36.89 -30.95
CA LYS A 251 -7.35 -35.63 -30.64
C LYS A 251 -7.81 -35.71 -29.18
N SER A 252 -7.42 -34.74 -28.35
CA SER A 252 -8.19 -34.30 -27.18
C SER A 252 -7.83 -32.83 -26.94
N THR A 253 -8.72 -31.94 -27.38
CA THR A 253 -9.45 -30.97 -26.53
C THR A 253 -8.60 -29.81 -26.04
N THR A 254 -8.67 -28.71 -26.81
CA THR A 254 -8.85 -27.32 -26.35
C THR A 254 -8.72 -27.09 -24.85
N ASP A 255 -7.73 -26.29 -24.46
CA ASP A 255 -8.04 -25.07 -23.72
C ASP A 255 -7.18 -23.93 -24.24
N GLY A 256 -7.76 -23.17 -25.18
CA GLY A 256 -7.24 -21.88 -25.59
C GLY A 256 -7.59 -20.86 -24.52
N GLY A 257 -6.84 -20.89 -23.42
CA GLY A 257 -6.82 -19.80 -22.45
C GLY A 257 -6.06 -18.64 -23.05
N THR A 258 -6.80 -17.64 -23.50
CA THR A 258 -6.30 -16.34 -23.96
C THR A 258 -5.36 -15.73 -22.92
N HIS A 259 -4.07 -15.60 -23.24
CA HIS A 259 -3.08 -14.82 -22.48
C HIS A 259 -3.34 -13.29 -22.51
N THR A 260 -4.59 -12.85 -22.75
CA THR A 260 -4.97 -11.44 -22.88
C THR A 260 -5.45 -10.80 -21.58
N GLU A 261 -5.40 -11.47 -20.43
CA GLU A 261 -5.94 -10.89 -19.18
C GLU A 261 -5.08 -9.77 -18.57
N ASN A 262 -3.83 -9.59 -19.01
CA ASN A 262 -2.92 -8.56 -18.45
C ASN A 262 -2.40 -7.57 -19.51
N SER A 263 -3.17 -7.27 -20.57
CA SER A 263 -2.76 -6.20 -21.49
C SER A 263 -2.98 -4.83 -20.86
N LEU A 264 -1.90 -4.04 -20.79
CA LEU A 264 -1.92 -2.68 -20.26
C LEU A 264 -2.91 -1.77 -21.01
N ALA A 265 -3.22 -2.09 -22.27
CA ALA A 265 -4.18 -1.37 -23.10
C ALA A 265 -5.64 -1.47 -22.61
N THR A 266 -5.94 -2.41 -21.70
CA THR A 266 -7.28 -2.60 -21.13
C THR A 266 -7.51 -1.84 -19.80
N VAL A 267 -6.48 -1.16 -19.28
CA VAL A 267 -6.55 -0.46 -18.00
C VAL A 267 -7.31 0.86 -18.16
N ASP A 268 -8.52 0.93 -17.58
CA ASP A 268 -9.32 2.16 -17.49
C ASP A 268 -9.08 2.89 -16.16
N LEU A 269 -8.07 3.76 -16.15
CA LEU A 269 -7.71 4.57 -14.97
C LEU A 269 -8.80 5.58 -14.60
N THR A 270 -9.55 6.08 -15.58
CA THR A 270 -10.63 7.06 -15.36
C THR A 270 -11.77 6.40 -14.59
N SER A 271 -12.22 5.23 -15.04
CA SER A 271 -13.25 4.46 -14.33
C SER A 271 -12.82 4.06 -12.93
N PHE A 272 -11.55 3.67 -12.75
CA PHE A 272 -10.99 3.38 -11.43
C PHE A 272 -11.08 4.60 -10.50
N LYS A 273 -10.61 5.77 -10.95
CA LYS A 273 -10.64 7.03 -10.19
C LYS A 273 -12.07 7.43 -9.82
N ASP A 274 -12.98 7.39 -10.77
CA ASP A 274 -14.38 7.78 -10.56
C ASP A 274 -15.08 6.86 -9.56
N ASN A 275 -14.86 5.54 -9.68
CA ASN A 275 -15.44 4.57 -8.75
C ASN A 275 -14.89 4.75 -7.33
N LEU A 276 -13.58 4.90 -7.21
CA LEU A 276 -12.90 5.12 -5.94
C LEU A 276 -13.43 6.37 -5.22
N MET A 277 -13.49 7.51 -5.92
CA MET A 277 -13.98 8.77 -5.35
C MET A 277 -15.47 8.70 -5.01
N LYS A 278 -16.27 8.00 -5.82
CA LYS A 278 -17.68 7.76 -5.53
C LYS A 278 -17.88 6.97 -4.25
N ILE A 279 -17.08 5.94 -4.00
CA ILE A 279 -17.14 5.14 -2.77
C ILE A 279 -16.79 6.01 -1.55
N ILE A 280 -15.69 6.76 -1.62
CA ILE A 280 -15.25 7.65 -0.53
C ILE A 280 -16.34 8.68 -0.20
N GLN A 281 -16.91 9.32 -1.22
CA GLN A 281 -17.99 10.28 -1.04
C GLN A 281 -19.26 9.64 -0.45
N ALA A 282 -19.64 8.44 -0.91
CA ALA A 282 -20.80 7.73 -0.37
C ALA A 282 -20.63 7.41 1.13
N ASN A 283 -19.44 6.95 1.53
CA ASN A 283 -19.13 6.69 2.94
C ASN A 283 -19.13 7.97 3.78
N LYS A 284 -18.63 9.08 3.24
CA LYS A 284 -18.70 10.40 3.89
C LYS A 284 -20.14 10.86 4.11
N GLU A 285 -21.01 10.75 3.11
CA GLU A 285 -22.43 11.09 3.27
C GLU A 285 -23.09 10.21 4.33
N ARG A 286 -22.77 8.92 4.37
CA ARG A 286 -23.30 8.01 5.39
C ARG A 286 -22.88 8.41 6.81
N TRP A 287 -21.66 8.90 7.01
CA TRP A 287 -21.27 9.48 8.29
C TRP A 287 -21.98 10.78 8.61
N LYS A 288 -22.27 11.64 7.62
CA LYS A 288 -23.06 12.86 7.85
C LYS A 288 -24.47 12.55 8.30
N GLU A 289 -25.10 11.52 7.71
CA GLU A 289 -26.42 11.03 8.16
C GLU A 289 -26.36 10.60 9.64
N LEU A 290 -25.38 9.76 9.99
CA LEU A 290 -25.18 9.31 11.38
C LEU A 290 -24.87 10.46 12.35
N ALA A 291 -24.13 11.47 11.91
CA ALA A 291 -23.81 12.65 12.73
C ALA A 291 -25.04 13.49 13.08
N VAL A 292 -26.11 13.42 12.27
CA VAL A 292 -27.39 14.11 12.52
C VAL A 292 -28.31 13.26 13.40
N GLU A 293 -28.24 11.94 13.29
CA GLU A 293 -29.12 11.00 14.01
C GLU A 293 -28.77 10.86 15.51
N GLY A 294 -27.55 11.21 15.93
CA GLY A 294 -27.12 11.27 17.34
C GLY A 294 -26.31 10.07 17.78
#